data_AF-A0A1X7UXU6-F1
#
_entry.id   AF-A0A1X7UXU6-F1
#
_cell.length_a   1.000
_cell.length_b   1.000
_cell.length_c   1.000
_cell.angle_alpha   90.00
_cell.angle_beta   90.00
_cell.angle_gamma   90.00
#
_symmetry.space_group_name_H-M   'P 1'
#
loop_
_entity.id
_entity.type
_entity.pdbx_description
1 polymer ?
#
loop_
_entity_poly.entity_id
_entity_poly.type
_entity_poly.pdbx_seq_one_letter_code
_entity_poly.pdbx_strand_id
1 'polypeptide(L)'
;MATKIRASSPGSPCLFSSSLTTNQLIDVLNLLKRFGFPQKRWHELGLNLGLHKNTLDAIEVTLRGDVSRCLTECLSQWLSKADDVDNKGGATFDSLSDALKSMNENVPADKFDQEKCNILLAIEILNTHHPLLSKSLSDPFGVAKLLQKEGVITGQVLASVESASPSVPNQREVLLSAIIVAIQSKYSLLQTFASVLCKFTSNIKLGAIIQKEYDEHFPSNNEFVYVKSEEEDTSSTRTITPSSSPTSTPTVEIPVRKSNSRRFTSIRASLARMLFKVSKAITQKSPPLIDLKSLICLFNSDLKAKLDNCCDISSVVYVIEGECSLTDIELLETVVEEFEVTEAERYIEQYKTTLEEFCHSMSLDLCLKEKFDAVDTSPSLKCEMATYVFDWRPDEKKLKDIIDILSKTSGKFVKIKYIDTGYSIVVTCSFPYSFTGALIIKLSENLELLIKNGLTKLTVGFCSIWSKQKIEVCVYMLDTVKRECNCTTTNKHTM
;
A
#
# COMPACT_ATOMS: atom_id res chain seq x y z
N MET A 1 52.89 -15.63 19.11
CA MET A 1 52.04 -15.15 20.23
C MET A 1 50.60 -15.11 19.72
N ALA A 2 49.75 -15.97 20.27
CA ALA A 2 48.34 -16.09 19.88
C ALA A 2 47.53 -14.95 20.51
N THR A 3 46.90 -14.11 19.69
CA THR A 3 45.97 -13.09 20.17
C THR A 3 44.54 -13.60 19.99
N LYS A 4 43.94 -13.88 21.13
CA LYS A 4 42.60 -14.40 21.39
C LYS A 4 41.52 -13.50 20.77
N ILE A 5 40.75 -14.02 19.82
CA ILE A 5 39.54 -13.37 19.30
C ILE A 5 38.52 -13.31 20.45
N ARG A 6 38.12 -12.09 20.81
CA ARG A 6 37.13 -11.82 21.86
C ARG A 6 35.74 -12.00 21.23
N ALA A 7 34.95 -12.91 21.80
CA ALA A 7 33.59 -13.21 21.40
C ALA A 7 32.71 -11.94 21.32
N SER A 8 32.05 -11.78 20.18
CA SER A 8 30.94 -10.84 19.97
C SER A 8 29.75 -11.20 20.86
N SER A 9 29.07 -10.18 21.39
CA SER A 9 27.87 -10.32 22.22
C SER A 9 26.75 -11.08 21.51
N PRO A 10 25.84 -11.76 22.24
CA PRO A 10 24.77 -12.54 21.63
C PRO A 10 23.76 -11.59 20.98
N GLY A 11 23.81 -11.49 19.64
CA GLY A 11 22.72 -10.91 18.87
C GLY A 11 21.45 -11.75 19.04
N SER A 12 20.29 -11.11 18.96
CA SER A 12 18.99 -11.79 18.99
C SER A 12 18.97 -12.94 17.96
N PRO A 13 18.54 -14.16 18.35
CA PRO A 13 18.57 -15.30 17.44
C PRO A 13 17.61 -15.09 16.26
N CYS A 14 18.11 -15.40 15.05
CA CYS A 14 17.36 -15.43 13.80
C CYS A 14 16.10 -16.30 13.96
N LEU A 15 14.95 -15.83 13.46
CA LEU A 15 13.71 -16.62 13.47
C LEU A 15 13.92 -17.96 12.76
N PHE A 16 14.56 -17.98 11.60
CA PHE A 16 14.88 -19.22 10.87
C PHE A 16 16.27 -19.78 11.19
N SER A 17 16.75 -19.54 12.41
CA SER A 17 17.94 -20.21 12.93
C SER A 17 17.73 -21.72 12.96
N SER A 18 18.82 -22.48 12.97
CA SER A 18 18.80 -23.93 13.16
C SER A 18 18.23 -24.37 14.51
N SER A 19 17.92 -23.45 15.43
CA SER A 19 17.25 -23.74 16.70
C SER A 19 16.52 -22.49 17.22
N LEU A 20 15.20 -22.56 17.26
CA LEU A 20 14.32 -21.60 17.92
C LEU A 20 14.51 -21.62 19.44
N THR A 21 14.17 -20.51 20.09
CA THR A 21 14.22 -20.33 21.54
C THR A 21 12.91 -19.74 22.07
N THR A 22 12.72 -19.78 23.39
CA THR A 22 11.53 -19.23 24.05
C THR A 22 11.30 -17.72 23.78
N ASN A 23 12.35 -16.98 23.43
CA ASN A 23 12.24 -15.56 23.04
C ASN A 23 11.41 -15.34 21.76
N GLN A 24 11.24 -16.38 20.93
CA GLN A 24 10.55 -16.32 19.64
C GLN A 24 9.11 -16.86 19.72
N LEU A 25 8.62 -17.18 20.92
CA LEU A 25 7.28 -17.75 21.15
C LEU A 25 6.18 -16.91 20.52
N ILE A 26 6.23 -15.59 20.70
CA ILE A 26 5.23 -14.66 20.18
C ILE A 26 5.24 -14.67 18.64
N ASP A 27 6.42 -14.74 18.02
CA ASP A 27 6.56 -14.74 16.56
C ASP A 27 5.99 -16.03 15.96
N VAL A 28 6.31 -17.19 16.54
CA VAL A 28 5.77 -18.49 16.11
C VAL A 28 4.23 -18.51 16.26
N LEU A 29 3.70 -18.02 17.38
CA LEU A 29 2.26 -17.91 17.61
C LEU A 29 1.56 -17.04 16.55
N ASN A 30 2.15 -15.89 16.24
CA ASN A 30 1.62 -14.97 15.24
C ASN A 30 1.64 -15.59 13.83
N LEU A 31 2.69 -16.33 13.49
CA LEU A 31 2.79 -17.04 12.21
C LEU A 31 1.74 -18.15 12.09
N LEU A 32 1.60 -19.00 13.11
CA LEU A 32 0.56 -20.05 13.13
C LEU A 32 -0.84 -19.45 12.94
N LYS A 33 -1.13 -18.36 13.67
CA LYS A 33 -2.41 -17.65 13.54
C LYS A 33 -2.60 -17.05 12.13
N ARG A 34 -1.56 -16.43 11.56
CA ARG A 34 -1.59 -15.82 10.22
C ARG A 34 -1.78 -16.87 9.13
N PHE A 35 -1.16 -18.03 9.29
CA PHE A 35 -1.22 -19.12 8.30
C PHE A 35 -2.50 -19.95 8.40
N GLY A 36 -3.30 -19.72 9.45
CA GLY A 36 -4.64 -20.29 9.60
C GLY A 36 -4.66 -21.59 10.38
N PHE A 37 -3.64 -21.84 11.21
CA PHE A 37 -3.58 -23.04 12.03
C PHE A 37 -4.77 -23.09 13.01
N PRO A 38 -5.54 -24.19 13.06
CA PRO A 38 -6.66 -24.33 13.98
C PRO A 38 -6.17 -24.59 15.40
N GLN A 39 -6.13 -23.54 16.23
CA GLN A 39 -5.60 -23.59 17.60
C GLN A 39 -6.18 -24.71 18.49
N LYS A 40 -7.39 -25.19 18.20
CA LYS A 40 -8.01 -26.33 18.91
C LYS A 40 -7.22 -27.63 18.77
N ARG A 41 -6.41 -27.77 17.72
CA ARG A 41 -5.54 -28.94 17.47
C ARG A 41 -4.17 -28.84 18.14
N TRP A 42 -3.99 -27.92 19.10
CA TRP A 42 -2.71 -27.74 19.80
C TRP A 42 -2.19 -29.01 20.46
N HIS A 43 -3.08 -29.87 20.99
CA HIS A 43 -2.69 -31.13 21.66
C HIS A 43 -2.05 -32.10 20.66
N GLU A 44 -2.69 -32.30 19.50
CA GLU A 44 -2.15 -33.10 18.41
C GLU A 44 -0.84 -32.51 17.86
N LEU A 45 -0.75 -31.18 17.77
CA LEU A 45 0.48 -30.50 17.35
C LEU A 45 1.61 -30.78 18.34
N GLY A 46 1.36 -30.65 19.64
CA GLY A 46 2.33 -30.94 20.69
C GLY A 46 2.88 -32.36 20.61
N LEU A 47 2.03 -33.36 20.38
CA LEU A 47 2.45 -34.75 20.19
C LEU A 47 3.38 -34.92 18.97
N ASN A 48 3.04 -34.30 17.85
CA ASN A 48 3.86 -34.36 16.64
C ASN A 48 5.19 -33.61 16.79
N LEU A 49 5.23 -32.58 17.62
CA LEU A 49 6.44 -31.84 17.99
C LEU A 49 7.34 -32.57 19.01
N GLY A 50 6.91 -33.72 19.55
CA GLY A 50 7.69 -34.51 20.50
C GLY A 50 7.36 -34.28 21.98
N LEU A 51 6.28 -33.57 22.30
CA LEU A 51 5.82 -33.46 23.68
C LEU A 51 5.09 -34.74 24.11
N HIS A 52 5.32 -35.16 25.35
CA HIS A 52 4.63 -36.33 25.89
C HIS A 52 3.18 -36.01 26.21
N LYS A 53 2.32 -37.03 26.07
CA LYS A 53 0.90 -36.93 26.45
C LYS A 53 0.72 -36.42 27.88
N ASN A 54 1.52 -36.88 28.84
CA ASN A 54 1.44 -36.44 30.23
C ASN A 54 1.66 -34.92 30.38
N THR A 55 2.60 -34.36 29.62
CA THR A 55 2.89 -32.92 29.60
C THR A 55 1.70 -32.14 29.06
N LEU A 56 1.12 -32.60 27.94
CA LEU A 56 -0.03 -31.95 27.31
C LEU A 56 -1.29 -32.04 28.17
N ASP A 57 -1.57 -33.19 28.77
CA ASP A 57 -2.71 -33.40 29.66
C ASP A 57 -2.59 -32.50 30.91
N ALA A 58 -1.37 -32.28 31.43
CA ALA A 58 -1.12 -31.35 32.53
C ALA A 58 -1.42 -29.89 32.15
N ILE A 59 -1.06 -29.47 30.93
CA ILE A 59 -1.38 -28.14 30.38
C ILE A 59 -2.91 -27.96 30.32
N GLU A 60 -3.62 -28.97 29.79
CA GLU A 60 -5.08 -28.91 29.62
C GLU A 60 -5.82 -28.80 30.96
N VAL A 61 -5.42 -29.57 31.98
CA VAL A 61 -5.99 -29.51 33.33
C VAL A 61 -5.73 -28.16 34.00
N THR A 62 -4.53 -27.59 33.81
CA THR A 62 -4.13 -26.32 34.42
C THR A 62 -4.86 -25.13 33.82
N LEU A 63 -5.12 -25.15 32.51
CA LEU A 63 -5.65 -24.00 31.76
C LEU A 63 -7.14 -24.12 31.41
N ARG A 64 -7.84 -25.16 31.89
CA ARG A 64 -9.31 -25.34 31.90
C ARG A 64 -10.07 -24.74 30.71
N GLY A 65 -9.69 -25.13 29.50
CA GLY A 65 -10.44 -24.81 28.27
C GLY A 65 -10.04 -23.50 27.57
N ASP A 66 -9.04 -22.76 28.07
CA ASP A 66 -8.46 -21.64 27.33
C ASP A 66 -7.51 -22.16 26.24
N VAL A 67 -8.07 -22.45 25.06
CA VAL A 67 -7.36 -23.00 23.90
C VAL A 67 -6.16 -22.14 23.50
N SER A 68 -6.28 -20.81 23.57
CA SER A 68 -5.19 -19.91 23.19
C SER A 68 -4.02 -20.06 24.15
N ARG A 69 -4.30 -20.11 25.46
CA ARG A 69 -3.25 -20.30 26.47
C ARG A 69 -2.65 -21.70 26.41
N CYS A 70 -3.45 -22.73 26.13
CA CYS A 70 -2.92 -24.09 25.95
C CYS A 70 -1.94 -24.17 24.78
N LEU A 71 -2.26 -23.55 23.63
CA LEU A 71 -1.33 -23.48 22.51
C LEU A 71 -0.06 -22.69 22.87
N THR A 72 -0.19 -21.57 23.58
CA THR A 72 0.96 -20.79 24.05
C THR A 72 1.88 -21.61 24.94
N GLU A 73 1.34 -22.33 25.91
CA GLU A 73 2.14 -23.16 26.83
C GLU A 73 2.74 -24.37 26.11
N CYS A 74 1.99 -25.02 25.22
CA CYS A 74 2.48 -26.10 24.38
C CYS A 74 3.71 -25.66 23.57
N LEU A 75 3.64 -24.51 22.90
CA LEU A 75 4.76 -23.99 22.13
C LEU A 75 5.92 -23.53 23.04
N SER A 76 5.63 -23.03 24.24
CA SER A 76 6.64 -22.70 25.25
C SER A 76 7.46 -23.95 25.64
N GLN A 77 6.77 -25.06 25.92
CA GLN A 77 7.41 -26.36 26.23
C GLN A 77 8.25 -26.87 25.05
N TRP A 78 7.71 -26.81 23.83
CA TRP A 78 8.45 -27.18 22.62
C TRP A 78 9.71 -26.32 22.42
N LEU A 79 9.60 -24.98 22.53
CA LEU A 79 10.73 -24.07 22.41
C LEU A 79 11.78 -24.23 23.53
N SER A 80 11.35 -24.74 24.70
CA SER A 80 12.25 -25.11 25.79
C SER A 80 12.91 -26.49 25.59
N LYS A 81 12.56 -27.20 24.51
CA LYS A 81 13.03 -28.55 24.17
C LYS A 81 12.68 -29.60 25.23
N ALA A 82 11.48 -29.51 25.78
CA ALA A 82 10.97 -30.51 26.73
C ALA A 82 10.78 -31.88 26.06
N ASP A 83 10.71 -32.95 26.86
CA ASP A 83 10.38 -34.31 26.40
C ASP A 83 11.25 -34.81 25.22
N ASP A 84 10.64 -35.25 24.12
CA ASP A 84 11.27 -35.91 22.97
C ASP A 84 11.52 -34.95 21.79
N VAL A 85 11.45 -33.64 22.05
CA VAL A 85 11.53 -32.60 21.01
C VAL A 85 12.83 -32.69 20.19
N ASP A 86 13.97 -32.94 20.82
CA ASP A 86 15.25 -33.07 20.12
C ASP A 86 15.30 -34.29 19.17
N ASN A 87 14.63 -35.39 19.52
CA ASN A 87 14.51 -36.57 18.65
C ASN A 87 13.52 -36.35 17.49
N LYS A 88 12.66 -35.32 17.57
CA LYS A 88 11.73 -34.88 16.53
C LYS A 88 12.27 -33.74 15.66
N GLY A 89 13.58 -33.53 15.63
CA GLY A 89 14.22 -32.48 14.83
C GLY A 89 14.41 -31.16 15.56
N GLY A 90 14.21 -31.15 16.89
CA GLY A 90 14.43 -30.01 17.76
C GLY A 90 13.35 -28.93 17.65
N ALA A 91 13.57 -27.80 18.32
CA ALA A 91 12.71 -26.63 18.17
C ALA A 91 13.08 -25.87 16.88
N THR A 92 12.65 -26.35 15.71
CA THR A 92 12.99 -25.72 14.42
C THR A 92 11.77 -25.47 13.55
N PHE A 93 11.84 -24.52 12.63
CA PHE A 93 10.75 -24.33 11.66
C PHE A 93 10.52 -25.56 10.78
N ASP A 94 11.56 -26.34 10.47
CA ASP A 94 11.43 -27.58 9.71
C ASP A 94 10.64 -28.62 10.51
N SER A 95 10.99 -28.84 11.79
CA SER A 95 10.22 -29.74 12.67
C SER A 95 8.76 -29.30 12.84
N LEU A 96 8.51 -27.98 12.88
CA LEU A 96 7.15 -27.44 12.95
C LEU A 96 6.38 -27.66 11.65
N SER A 97 7.00 -27.42 10.49
CA SER A 97 6.41 -27.69 9.17
C SER A 97 6.11 -29.18 8.99
N ASP A 98 7.05 -30.05 9.37
CA ASP A 98 6.90 -31.50 9.30
C ASP A 98 5.79 -32.00 10.25
N ALA A 99 5.71 -31.45 11.47
CA ALA A 99 4.63 -31.74 12.41
C ALA A 99 3.26 -31.27 11.91
N LEU A 100 3.19 -30.16 11.17
CA LEU A 100 1.96 -29.69 10.53
C LEU A 100 1.56 -30.61 9.36
N LYS A 101 2.52 -31.05 8.54
CA LYS A 101 2.29 -32.02 7.46
C LYS A 101 1.81 -33.36 7.99
N SER A 102 2.40 -33.87 9.06
CA SER A 102 2.03 -35.17 9.64
C SER A 102 0.59 -35.19 10.18
N MET A 103 0.06 -34.03 10.61
CA MET A 103 -1.34 -33.88 11.01
C MET A 103 -2.29 -33.45 9.87
N ASN A 104 -1.84 -33.49 8.62
CA ASN A 104 -2.56 -33.05 7.42
C ASN A 104 -2.92 -31.55 7.40
N GLU A 105 -2.23 -30.70 8.16
CA GLU A 105 -2.32 -29.23 8.06
C GLU A 105 -1.36 -28.72 6.97
N ASN A 106 -1.55 -29.20 5.74
CA ASN A 106 -0.67 -28.90 4.61
C ASN A 106 -0.68 -27.41 4.25
N VAL A 107 -1.83 -26.73 4.35
CA VAL A 107 -1.92 -25.30 4.00
C VAL A 107 -1.07 -24.41 4.92
N PRO A 108 -1.14 -24.52 6.27
CA PRO A 108 -0.20 -23.84 7.14
C PRO A 108 1.26 -24.24 6.89
N ALA A 109 1.55 -25.53 6.68
CA ALA A 109 2.90 -26.01 6.43
C ALA A 109 3.52 -25.44 5.15
N ASP A 110 2.81 -25.49 4.03
CA ASP A 110 3.25 -24.94 2.74
C ASP A 110 3.52 -23.43 2.84
N LYS A 111 2.72 -22.70 3.65
CA LYS A 111 2.97 -21.28 3.93
C LYS A 111 4.23 -21.05 4.76
N PHE A 112 4.54 -21.91 5.73
CA PHE A 112 5.81 -21.84 6.47
C PHE A 112 7.00 -22.09 5.54
N ASP A 113 6.92 -23.12 4.70
CA ASP A 113 7.97 -23.45 3.74
C ASP A 113 8.19 -22.30 2.74
N GLN A 114 7.09 -21.71 2.24
CA GLN A 114 7.16 -20.55 1.35
C GLN A 114 7.77 -19.33 2.05
N GLU A 115 7.38 -19.02 3.29
CA GLU A 115 7.93 -17.89 4.06
C GLU A 115 9.44 -18.09 4.28
N LYS A 116 9.88 -19.32 4.62
CA LYS A 116 11.29 -19.67 4.76
C LYS A 116 12.06 -19.47 3.44
N CYS A 117 11.53 -19.99 2.33
CA CYS A 117 12.11 -19.79 0.99
C CYS A 117 12.23 -18.31 0.63
N ASN A 118 11.19 -17.52 0.90
CA ASN A 118 11.20 -16.08 0.64
C ASN A 118 12.28 -15.35 1.44
N ILE A 119 12.49 -15.75 2.70
CA ILE A 119 13.55 -15.18 3.55
C ILE A 119 14.94 -15.53 3.02
N LEU A 120 15.16 -16.77 2.58
CA LEU A 120 16.43 -17.18 2.00
C LEU A 120 16.74 -16.39 0.72
N LEU A 121 15.75 -16.26 -0.18
CA LEU A 121 15.88 -15.46 -1.40
C LEU A 121 16.15 -13.98 -1.10
N ALA A 122 15.47 -13.38 -0.11
CA ALA A 122 15.72 -11.99 0.27
C ALA A 122 17.15 -11.81 0.84
N ILE A 123 17.63 -12.74 1.66
CA ILE A 123 19.01 -12.70 2.18
C ILE A 123 20.01 -12.86 1.03
N GLU A 124 19.74 -13.72 0.06
CA GLU A 124 20.58 -13.90 -1.14
C GLU A 124 20.68 -12.62 -1.97
N ILE A 125 19.57 -11.94 -2.22
CA ILE A 125 19.55 -10.63 -2.89
C ILE A 125 20.42 -9.63 -2.10
N LEU A 126 20.24 -9.52 -0.79
CA LEU A 126 21.04 -8.60 0.02
C LEU A 126 22.54 -8.96 -0.04
N ASN A 127 22.88 -10.25 0.07
CA ASN A 127 24.26 -10.73 0.06
C ASN A 127 24.95 -10.45 -1.27
N THR A 128 24.22 -10.53 -2.39
CA THR A 128 24.71 -10.17 -3.72
C THR A 128 25.18 -8.71 -3.76
N HIS A 129 24.44 -7.81 -3.09
CA HIS A 129 24.78 -6.38 -3.03
C HIS A 129 25.62 -5.97 -1.82
N HIS A 130 25.85 -6.88 -0.86
CA HIS A 130 26.56 -6.60 0.38
C HIS A 130 27.96 -6.00 0.18
N PRO A 131 28.81 -6.48 -0.74
CA PRO A 131 30.13 -5.89 -0.98
C PRO A 131 30.07 -4.43 -1.46
N LEU A 132 29.06 -4.08 -2.25
CA LEU A 132 28.86 -2.71 -2.72
C LEU A 132 28.30 -1.83 -1.60
N LEU A 133 27.37 -2.34 -0.80
CA LEU A 133 26.82 -1.65 0.37
C LEU A 133 27.90 -1.35 1.42
N SER A 134 28.73 -2.33 1.77
CA SER A 134 29.81 -2.16 2.77
C SER A 134 30.86 -1.14 2.32
N LYS A 135 31.09 -1.02 1.01
CA LYS A 135 32.06 -0.06 0.43
C LYS A 135 31.50 1.32 0.14
N SER A 136 30.24 1.44 -0.26
CA SER A 136 29.71 2.65 -0.91
C SER A 136 28.47 3.25 -0.25
N LEU A 137 27.87 2.59 0.75
CA LEU A 137 26.71 3.14 1.47
C LEU A 137 27.05 4.50 2.10
N SER A 138 26.38 5.54 1.62
CA SER A 138 26.56 6.91 2.12
C SER A 138 25.61 7.17 3.27
N ASP A 139 26.07 7.94 4.26
CA ASP A 139 25.30 8.31 5.47
C ASP A 139 24.62 7.11 6.17
N PRO A 140 25.40 6.10 6.64
CA PRO A 140 24.82 4.91 7.28
C PRO A 140 24.01 5.26 8.54
N PHE A 141 24.38 6.31 9.29
CA PHE A 141 23.61 6.76 10.44
C PHE A 141 22.26 7.36 10.03
N GLY A 142 22.21 8.23 9.02
CA GLY A 142 20.95 8.77 8.49
C GLY A 142 20.03 7.67 7.95
N VAL A 143 20.60 6.69 7.22
CA VAL A 143 19.87 5.51 6.74
C VAL A 143 19.31 4.71 7.93
N ALA A 144 20.13 4.41 8.94
CA ALA A 144 19.70 3.70 10.15
C ALA A 144 18.56 4.45 10.86
N LYS A 145 18.66 5.78 10.99
CA LYS A 145 17.63 6.61 11.63
C LYS A 145 16.30 6.52 10.89
N LEU A 146 16.31 6.51 9.55
CA LEU A 146 15.07 6.37 8.78
C LEU A 146 14.49 4.95 8.87
N LEU A 147 15.35 3.93 8.81
CA LEU A 147 14.96 2.52 8.99
C LEU A 147 14.33 2.25 10.36
N GLN A 148 14.87 2.86 11.42
CA GLN A 148 14.31 2.75 12.77
C GLN A 148 12.88 3.29 12.80
N LYS A 149 12.65 4.46 12.17
CA LYS A 149 11.32 5.06 12.12
C LYS A 149 10.34 4.24 11.29
N GLU A 150 10.80 3.63 10.19
CA GLU A 150 10.03 2.67 9.38
C GLU A 150 9.85 1.30 10.08
N GLY A 151 10.42 1.10 11.27
CA GLY A 151 10.26 -0.12 12.07
C GLY A 151 11.09 -1.32 11.61
N VAL A 152 12.10 -1.10 10.75
CA VAL A 152 13.01 -2.15 10.27
C VAL A 152 14.03 -2.53 11.33
N ILE A 153 14.53 -1.56 12.09
CA ILE A 153 15.52 -1.76 13.16
C ILE A 153 15.06 -1.16 14.48
N THR A 154 15.62 -1.64 15.60
CA THR A 154 15.29 -1.13 16.93
C THR A 154 16.10 0.12 17.30
N GLY A 155 15.68 0.83 18.34
CA GLY A 155 16.46 1.96 18.88
C GLY A 155 17.83 1.56 19.44
N GLN A 156 17.97 0.32 19.93
CA GLN A 156 19.25 -0.20 20.39
C GLN A 156 20.25 -0.38 19.23
N VAL A 157 19.78 -0.83 18.07
CA VAL A 157 20.61 -0.91 16.86
C VAL A 157 21.02 0.48 16.41
N LEU A 158 20.10 1.46 16.41
CA LEU A 158 20.43 2.84 16.05
C LEU A 158 21.53 3.43 16.95
N ALA A 159 21.41 3.26 18.27
CA ALA A 159 22.44 3.69 19.23
C ALA A 159 23.79 2.99 18.99
N SER A 160 23.75 1.72 18.57
CA SER A 160 24.96 0.95 18.25
C SER A 160 25.65 1.50 16.98
N VAL A 161 24.88 1.86 15.96
CA VAL A 161 25.40 2.54 14.74
C VAL A 161 25.97 3.91 15.09
N GLU A 162 25.33 4.68 15.98
CA GLU A 162 25.85 5.97 16.45
C GLU A 162 27.19 5.80 17.17
N SER A 163 27.28 4.83 18.08
CA SER A 163 28.49 4.54 18.86
C SER A 163 29.67 4.05 18.03
N ALA A 164 29.42 3.50 16.83
CA ALA A 164 30.46 3.09 15.89
C ALA A 164 31.14 4.28 15.16
N SER A 165 30.65 5.51 15.39
CA SER A 165 31.32 6.75 14.97
C SER A 165 32.72 6.87 15.59
N PRO A 166 33.74 7.43 14.88
CA PRO A 166 33.68 8.09 13.57
C PRO A 166 33.94 7.17 12.37
N SER A 167 34.07 5.85 12.56
CA SER A 167 34.39 4.92 11.48
C SER A 167 33.14 4.60 10.65
N VAL A 168 32.99 5.29 9.51
CA VAL A 168 31.92 5.00 8.53
C VAL A 168 31.89 3.51 8.13
N PRO A 169 33.02 2.82 7.88
CA PRO A 169 33.01 1.37 7.65
C PRO A 169 32.38 0.58 8.81
N ASN A 170 32.68 0.91 10.07
CA ASN A 170 32.10 0.21 11.22
C ASN A 170 30.59 0.48 11.32
N GLN A 171 30.14 1.69 11.03
CA GLN A 171 28.71 2.02 11.00
C GLN A 171 27.97 1.18 9.95
N ARG A 172 28.57 0.97 8.77
CA ARG A 172 28.01 0.12 7.72
C ARG A 172 27.94 -1.33 8.16
N GLU A 173 29.01 -1.88 8.71
CA GLU A 173 29.05 -3.27 9.19
C GLU A 173 27.96 -3.54 10.24
N VAL A 174 27.83 -2.65 11.23
CA VAL A 174 26.79 -2.75 12.27
C VAL A 174 25.39 -2.67 11.67
N LEU A 175 25.16 -1.74 10.75
CA LEU A 175 23.87 -1.57 10.09
C LEU A 175 23.50 -2.77 9.21
N LEU A 176 24.41 -3.23 8.34
CA LEU A 176 24.16 -4.34 7.42
C LEU A 176 23.91 -5.64 8.19
N SER A 177 24.66 -5.88 9.26
CA SER A 177 24.40 -7.00 10.18
C SER A 177 22.97 -6.94 10.76
N ALA A 178 22.52 -5.75 11.16
CA ALA A 178 21.16 -5.59 11.69
C ALA A 178 20.07 -5.75 10.62
N ILE A 179 20.33 -5.33 9.38
CA ILE A 179 19.40 -5.52 8.25
C ILE A 179 19.25 -7.01 7.92
N ILE A 180 20.34 -7.79 7.95
CA ILE A 180 20.27 -9.25 7.79
C ILE A 180 19.32 -9.86 8.84
N VAL A 181 19.49 -9.47 10.11
CA VAL A 181 18.61 -9.93 11.21
C VAL A 181 17.16 -9.49 11.00
N ALA A 182 16.92 -8.28 10.50
CA ALA A 182 15.59 -7.79 10.20
C ALA A 182 14.92 -8.61 9.08
N ILE A 183 15.62 -8.86 7.97
CA ILE A 183 15.10 -9.66 6.85
C ILE A 183 14.82 -11.09 7.28
N GLN A 184 15.68 -11.67 8.13
CA GLN A 184 15.46 -12.98 8.75
C GLN A 184 14.18 -13.05 9.56
N SER A 185 13.68 -11.93 10.09
CA SER A 185 12.40 -11.88 10.78
C SER A 185 11.21 -11.74 9.83
N LYS A 186 11.40 -11.03 8.72
CA LYS A 186 10.38 -10.77 7.72
C LYS A 186 11.04 -10.35 6.40
N TYR A 187 10.96 -11.22 5.39
CA TYR A 187 11.64 -11.00 4.10
C TYR A 187 11.27 -9.67 3.44
N SER A 188 10.02 -9.22 3.61
CA SER A 188 9.54 -7.98 3.00
C SER A 188 10.23 -6.71 3.52
N LEU A 189 10.98 -6.79 4.63
CA LEU A 189 11.76 -5.66 5.14
C LEU A 189 12.95 -5.33 4.23
N LEU A 190 13.36 -6.25 3.35
CA LEU A 190 14.32 -5.95 2.28
C LEU A 190 13.79 -4.87 1.33
N GLN A 191 12.51 -4.96 0.95
CA GLN A 191 11.87 -3.96 0.09
C GLN A 191 11.81 -2.59 0.78
N THR A 192 11.52 -2.57 2.09
CA THR A 192 11.57 -1.34 2.90
C THR A 192 12.99 -0.76 2.94
N PHE A 193 14.01 -1.60 3.11
CA PHE A 193 15.41 -1.17 3.08
C PHE A 193 15.78 -0.56 1.72
N ALA A 194 15.45 -1.24 0.61
CA ALA A 194 15.70 -0.75 -0.74
C ALA A 194 15.01 0.60 -0.99
N SER A 195 13.76 0.72 -0.58
CA SER A 195 12.98 1.96 -0.65
C SER A 195 13.62 3.08 0.17
N VAL A 196 14.12 2.80 1.39
CA VAL A 196 14.82 3.78 2.21
C VAL A 196 16.11 4.27 1.56
N LEU A 197 16.90 3.37 0.96
CA LEU A 197 18.12 3.75 0.22
C LEU A 197 17.82 4.76 -0.90
N CYS A 198 16.70 4.57 -1.61
CA CYS A 198 16.25 5.50 -2.65
C CYS A 198 15.93 6.92 -2.15
N LYS A 199 15.82 7.14 -0.83
CA LYS A 199 15.58 8.47 -0.25
C LYS A 199 16.87 9.27 -0.01
N PHE A 200 18.02 8.63 -0.15
CA PHE A 200 19.33 9.28 -0.05
C PHE A 200 19.91 9.40 -1.45
N THR A 201 20.13 10.63 -1.92
CA THR A 201 20.59 10.90 -3.30
C THR A 201 21.82 10.08 -3.71
N SER A 202 22.76 9.91 -2.78
CA SER A 202 23.99 9.12 -2.99
C SER A 202 23.77 7.61 -3.02
N ASN A 203 22.64 7.11 -2.54
CA ASN A 203 22.31 5.69 -2.46
C ASN A 203 21.20 5.25 -3.44
N ILE A 204 20.63 6.17 -4.24
CA ILE A 204 19.52 5.87 -5.17
C ILE A 204 19.81 4.66 -6.05
N LYS A 205 21.01 4.57 -6.64
CA LYS A 205 21.37 3.45 -7.51
C LYS A 205 21.38 2.11 -6.78
N LEU A 206 21.88 2.07 -5.54
CA LEU A 206 21.90 0.87 -4.71
C LEU A 206 20.47 0.44 -4.35
N GLY A 207 19.65 1.39 -3.90
CA GLY A 207 18.24 1.13 -3.60
C GLY A 207 17.46 0.63 -4.81
N ALA A 208 17.63 1.25 -5.98
CA ALA A 208 16.90 0.88 -7.20
C ALA A 208 17.26 -0.52 -7.71
N ILE A 209 18.53 -0.91 -7.64
CA ILE A 209 18.96 -2.26 -8.07
C ILE A 209 18.38 -3.33 -7.15
N ILE A 210 18.48 -3.15 -5.82
CA ILE A 210 17.92 -4.10 -4.85
C ILE A 210 16.39 -4.17 -4.97
N GLN A 211 15.73 -3.02 -5.16
CA GLN A 211 14.28 -2.96 -5.35
C GLN A 211 13.86 -3.74 -6.60
N LYS A 212 14.57 -3.57 -7.72
CA LYS A 212 14.29 -4.28 -8.97
C LYS A 212 14.39 -5.80 -8.79
N GLU A 213 15.49 -6.29 -8.22
CA GLU A 213 15.68 -7.73 -7.99
C GLU A 213 14.65 -8.30 -7.00
N TYR A 214 14.29 -7.52 -5.97
CA TYR A 214 13.21 -7.88 -5.07
C TYR A 214 11.88 -8.04 -5.82
N ASP A 215 11.49 -7.07 -6.64
CA ASP A 215 10.22 -7.10 -7.36
C ASP A 215 10.16 -8.22 -8.42
N GLU A 216 11.32 -8.61 -9.00
CA GLU A 216 11.44 -9.77 -9.89
C GLU A 216 11.16 -11.11 -9.17
N HIS A 217 11.59 -11.24 -7.91
CA HIS A 217 11.41 -12.47 -7.13
C HIS A 217 10.11 -12.50 -6.32
N PHE A 218 9.56 -11.32 -6.00
CA PHE A 218 8.35 -11.16 -5.19
C PHE A 218 7.31 -10.28 -5.90
N PRO A 219 6.79 -10.71 -7.08
CA PRO A 219 5.80 -9.93 -7.81
C PRO A 219 4.56 -9.70 -6.96
N SER A 220 4.11 -8.44 -6.91
CA SER A 220 2.89 -8.07 -6.18
C SER A 220 1.69 -8.71 -6.88
N ASN A 221 1.06 -9.69 -6.23
CA ASN A 221 -0.15 -10.34 -6.73
C ASN A 221 -1.37 -9.41 -6.48
N ASN A 222 -1.42 -8.28 -7.18
CA ASN A 222 -2.58 -7.42 -7.13
C ASN A 222 -3.64 -7.93 -8.13
N GLU A 223 -4.80 -8.26 -7.59
CA GLU A 223 -5.99 -8.73 -8.28
C GLU A 223 -6.67 -7.59 -9.08
N PHE A 224 -5.97 -7.04 -10.08
CA PHE A 224 -6.51 -6.06 -11.02
C PHE A 224 -6.90 -6.74 -12.34
N VAL A 225 -8.03 -6.32 -12.92
CA VAL A 225 -8.37 -6.68 -14.30
C VAL A 225 -7.79 -5.60 -15.19
N TYR A 226 -6.79 -5.98 -15.99
CA TYR A 226 -6.21 -5.13 -17.02
C TYR A 226 -7.20 -5.03 -18.17
N VAL A 227 -7.78 -3.85 -18.39
CA VAL A 227 -8.56 -3.58 -19.60
C VAL A 227 -7.56 -3.08 -20.64
N LYS A 228 -7.19 -3.96 -21.57
CA LYS A 228 -6.46 -3.53 -22.76
C LYS A 228 -7.40 -2.71 -23.63
N SER A 229 -6.97 -1.52 -24.03
CA SER A 229 -7.46 -0.88 -25.25
C SER A 229 -6.80 -1.62 -26.42
N GLU A 230 -7.58 -2.41 -27.15
CA GLU A 230 -7.13 -2.97 -28.43
C GLU A 230 -7.14 -1.84 -29.45
N GLU A 231 -5.97 -1.25 -29.71
CA GLU A 231 -5.74 -0.62 -31.00
C GLU A 231 -5.36 -1.77 -31.96
N GLU A 232 -6.33 -2.18 -32.79
CA GLU A 232 -6.05 -3.09 -33.90
C GLU A 232 -5.20 -2.35 -34.94
N ASP A 233 -3.89 -2.61 -34.94
CA ASP A 233 -2.99 -2.22 -36.03
C ASP A 233 -3.30 -3.04 -37.29
N THR A 234 -4.25 -2.59 -38.10
CA THR A 234 -4.35 -3.01 -39.50
C THR A 234 -3.53 -2.09 -40.40
N SER A 235 -2.27 -2.44 -40.65
CA SER A 235 -1.64 -2.15 -41.94
C SER A 235 -0.39 -3.01 -42.13
N SER A 236 -0.59 -4.15 -42.77
CA SER A 236 0.50 -4.89 -43.41
C SER A 236 1.08 -4.08 -44.56
N THR A 237 2.37 -3.75 -44.53
CA THR A 237 3.19 -3.80 -45.75
C THR A 237 4.60 -4.29 -45.39
N ARG A 238 4.94 -5.40 -46.04
CA ARG A 238 6.17 -6.17 -45.93
C ARG A 238 7.36 -5.37 -46.48
N THR A 239 8.40 -5.14 -45.69
CA THR A 239 9.78 -5.07 -46.22
C THR A 239 10.77 -5.52 -45.16
N ILE A 240 11.68 -6.41 -45.55
CA ILE A 240 12.63 -7.12 -44.69
C ILE A 240 13.91 -6.29 -44.58
N THR A 241 14.27 -5.84 -43.37
CA THR A 241 15.65 -5.71 -42.87
C THR A 241 15.68 -5.55 -41.34
N PRO A 242 16.68 -6.11 -40.61
CA PRO A 242 16.65 -6.21 -39.16
C PRO A 242 17.52 -5.12 -38.50
N SER A 243 16.93 -4.21 -37.73
CA SER A 243 17.57 -3.50 -36.61
C SER A 243 16.64 -2.44 -36.02
N SER A 244 16.81 -2.21 -34.72
CA SER A 244 16.16 -1.24 -33.83
C SER A 244 14.78 -1.63 -33.27
N SER A 245 14.80 -1.72 -31.94
CA SER A 245 13.73 -1.98 -30.98
C SER A 245 12.42 -1.22 -31.25
N PRO A 246 11.24 -1.83 -31.01
CA PRO A 246 9.98 -1.12 -31.11
C PRO A 246 9.86 -0.12 -29.96
N THR A 247 9.82 1.16 -30.30
CA THR A 247 9.39 2.23 -29.39
C THR A 247 7.91 1.97 -29.06
N SER A 248 7.66 1.36 -27.90
CA SER A 248 6.31 1.18 -27.37
C SER A 248 5.80 2.55 -26.92
N THR A 249 4.76 3.05 -27.57
CA THR A 249 3.94 4.15 -27.04
C THR A 249 3.37 3.73 -25.67
N PRO A 250 3.36 4.60 -24.66
CA PRO A 250 2.86 4.23 -23.34
C PRO A 250 1.34 4.11 -23.41
N THR A 251 0.85 2.88 -23.52
CA THR A 251 -0.55 2.53 -23.26
C THR A 251 -0.84 2.84 -21.79
N VAL A 252 -1.77 3.76 -21.54
CA VAL A 252 -2.16 4.14 -20.17
C VAL A 252 -3.09 3.05 -19.63
N GLU A 253 -2.52 2.11 -18.89
CA GLU A 253 -3.27 1.06 -18.21
C GLU A 253 -3.91 1.63 -16.92
N ILE A 254 -5.25 1.60 -16.83
CA ILE A 254 -5.98 2.04 -15.63
C ILE A 254 -6.49 0.81 -14.86
N PRO A 255 -5.99 0.56 -13.63
CA PRO A 255 -6.48 -0.55 -12.82
C PRO A 255 -7.90 -0.28 -12.28
N VAL A 256 -8.84 -1.21 -12.52
CA VAL A 256 -10.21 -1.16 -11.97
C VAL A 256 -10.50 -2.42 -11.16
N ARG A 257 -11.01 -2.26 -9.93
CA ARG A 257 -11.37 -3.38 -9.04
C ARG A 257 -12.64 -4.10 -9.50
N LYS A 258 -12.65 -5.44 -9.41
CA LYS A 258 -13.74 -6.35 -9.83
C LYS A 258 -15.12 -6.00 -9.24
N SER A 259 -15.18 -5.45 -8.02
CA SER A 259 -16.41 -5.05 -7.32
C SER A 259 -17.14 -3.86 -7.95
N ASN A 260 -16.42 -2.96 -8.63
CA ASN A 260 -16.97 -1.76 -9.26
C ASN A 260 -17.12 -1.88 -10.79
N SER A 261 -16.59 -2.97 -11.37
CA SER A 261 -16.65 -3.29 -12.80
C SER A 261 -18.04 -3.05 -13.42
N ARG A 262 -19.13 -3.54 -12.79
CA ARG A 262 -20.49 -3.41 -13.34
C ARG A 262 -20.95 -1.96 -13.51
N ARG A 263 -20.56 -1.06 -12.60
CA ARG A 263 -20.96 0.36 -12.68
C ARG A 263 -20.20 1.09 -13.78
N PHE A 264 -18.90 0.85 -13.91
CA PHE A 264 -18.10 1.36 -15.02
C PHE A 264 -18.53 0.77 -16.37
N THR A 265 -18.90 -0.52 -16.41
CA THR A 265 -19.54 -1.14 -17.58
C THR A 265 -20.85 -0.44 -17.92
N SER A 266 -21.65 -0.04 -16.93
CA SER A 266 -22.91 0.66 -17.15
C SER A 266 -22.71 2.04 -17.82
N ILE A 267 -21.74 2.84 -17.36
CA ILE A 267 -21.48 4.16 -17.96
C ILE A 267 -20.83 4.03 -19.34
N ARG A 268 -19.90 3.08 -19.53
CA ARG A 268 -19.34 2.76 -20.87
C ARG A 268 -20.42 2.30 -21.84
N ALA A 269 -21.37 1.47 -21.39
CA ALA A 269 -22.51 1.07 -22.20
C ALA A 269 -23.41 2.27 -22.53
N SER A 270 -23.49 3.28 -21.65
CA SER A 270 -24.21 4.53 -21.92
C SER A 270 -23.52 5.35 -23.01
N LEU A 271 -22.20 5.53 -22.93
CA LEU A 271 -21.41 6.19 -23.96
C LEU A 271 -21.56 5.48 -25.30
N ALA A 272 -21.38 4.15 -25.33
CA ALA A 272 -21.53 3.36 -26.55
C ALA A 272 -22.93 3.48 -27.18
N ARG A 273 -23.99 3.52 -26.36
CA ARG A 273 -25.36 3.75 -26.86
C ARG A 273 -25.54 5.16 -27.40
N MET A 274 -24.92 6.17 -26.79
CA MET A 274 -24.97 7.54 -27.28
C MET A 274 -24.25 7.64 -28.63
N LEU A 275 -22.99 7.19 -28.70
CA LEU A 275 -22.19 7.20 -29.92
C LEU A 275 -22.94 6.52 -31.07
N PHE A 276 -23.42 5.29 -30.86
CA PHE A 276 -24.18 4.57 -31.89
C PHE A 276 -25.38 5.36 -32.45
N LYS A 277 -26.14 6.03 -31.57
CA LYS A 277 -27.33 6.79 -31.98
C LYS A 277 -26.97 8.09 -32.67
N VAL A 278 -25.96 8.81 -32.18
CA VAL A 278 -25.46 10.05 -32.77
C VAL A 278 -24.85 9.78 -34.13
N SER A 279 -23.97 8.77 -34.22
CA SER A 279 -23.35 8.32 -35.47
C SER A 279 -24.41 8.02 -36.54
N LYS A 280 -25.45 7.27 -36.17
CA LYS A 280 -26.58 7.00 -37.06
C LYS A 280 -27.29 8.28 -37.51
N ALA A 281 -27.50 9.24 -36.62
CA ALA A 281 -28.14 10.51 -36.94
C ALA A 281 -27.28 11.37 -37.89
N ILE A 282 -25.96 11.41 -37.68
CA ILE A 282 -25.01 12.11 -38.58
C ILE A 282 -25.03 11.47 -39.97
N THR A 283 -24.94 10.15 -40.06
CA THR A 283 -25.00 9.43 -41.34
C THR A 283 -26.33 9.69 -42.06
N GLN A 284 -27.45 9.79 -41.33
CA GLN A 284 -28.77 10.09 -41.91
C GLN A 284 -28.92 11.54 -42.37
N LYS A 285 -28.40 12.52 -41.61
CA LYS A 285 -28.37 13.93 -42.02
C LYS A 285 -27.53 14.10 -43.29
N SER A 286 -26.50 13.26 -43.45
CA SER A 286 -25.62 13.22 -44.61
C SER A 286 -24.96 14.58 -44.93
N PRO A 287 -24.19 15.16 -43.98
CA PRO A 287 -23.49 16.42 -44.21
C PRO A 287 -22.50 16.31 -45.39
N PRO A 288 -22.16 17.42 -46.06
CA PRO A 288 -21.16 17.42 -47.11
C PRO A 288 -19.82 16.89 -46.59
N LEU A 289 -19.33 15.81 -47.20
CA LEU A 289 -18.14 15.09 -46.73
C LEU A 289 -16.90 15.98 -46.63
N ILE A 290 -16.73 16.90 -47.58
CA ILE A 290 -15.59 17.84 -47.63
C ILE A 290 -15.65 18.81 -46.44
N ASP A 291 -16.83 19.35 -46.15
CA ASP A 291 -17.02 20.32 -45.07
C ASP A 291 -16.85 19.62 -43.70
N LEU A 292 -17.37 18.40 -43.55
CA LEU A 292 -17.20 17.58 -42.35
C LEU A 292 -15.72 17.29 -42.07
N LYS A 293 -14.96 16.85 -43.08
CA LYS A 293 -13.52 16.62 -42.95
C LYS A 293 -12.77 17.91 -42.62
N SER A 294 -13.15 19.02 -43.24
CA SER A 294 -12.53 20.32 -43.02
C SER A 294 -12.73 20.80 -41.58
N LEU A 295 -13.95 20.68 -41.04
CA LEU A 295 -14.26 21.02 -39.65
C LEU A 295 -13.40 20.20 -38.68
N ILE A 296 -13.31 18.88 -38.87
CA ILE A 296 -12.52 18.02 -37.99
C ILE A 296 -11.03 18.36 -38.05
N CYS A 297 -10.49 18.67 -39.25
CA CYS A 297 -9.09 19.08 -39.39
C CYS A 297 -8.80 20.45 -38.77
N LEU A 298 -9.78 21.37 -38.76
CA LEU A 298 -9.68 22.66 -38.08
C LEU A 298 -9.74 22.49 -36.56
N PHE A 299 -10.54 21.54 -36.08
CA PHE A 299 -10.63 21.20 -34.65
C PHE A 299 -9.36 20.51 -34.15
N ASN A 300 -8.89 19.49 -34.87
CA ASN A 300 -7.67 18.76 -34.55
C ASN A 300 -6.91 18.36 -35.83
N SER A 301 -5.79 19.03 -36.07
CA SER A 301 -4.95 18.83 -37.25
C SER A 301 -4.33 17.44 -37.35
N ASP A 302 -4.19 16.72 -36.22
CA ASP A 302 -3.54 15.41 -36.16
C ASP A 302 -4.42 14.31 -36.78
N LEU A 303 -5.73 14.57 -36.91
CA LEU A 303 -6.69 13.64 -37.53
C LEU A 303 -6.63 13.64 -39.05
N LYS A 304 -5.91 14.61 -39.66
CA LYS A 304 -5.83 14.76 -41.11
C LYS A 304 -5.41 13.47 -41.83
N ALA A 305 -4.37 12.81 -41.32
CA ALA A 305 -3.89 11.55 -41.90
C ALA A 305 -4.91 10.40 -41.80
N LYS A 306 -5.72 10.36 -40.72
CA LYS A 306 -6.81 9.37 -40.57
C LYS A 306 -7.97 9.67 -41.54
N LEU A 307 -8.27 10.96 -41.76
CA LEU A 307 -9.36 11.43 -42.62
C LEU A 307 -9.05 11.33 -44.12
N ASP A 308 -7.78 11.37 -44.53
CA ASP A 308 -7.37 11.22 -45.94
C ASP A 308 -7.84 9.88 -46.53
N ASN A 309 -7.92 8.84 -45.69
CA ASN A 309 -8.37 7.49 -46.07
C ASN A 309 -9.91 7.29 -46.02
N CYS A 310 -10.67 8.28 -45.52
CA CYS A 310 -12.11 8.15 -45.38
C CYS A 310 -12.84 8.48 -46.70
N CYS A 311 -13.60 7.55 -47.25
CA CYS A 311 -14.30 7.75 -48.54
C CYS A 311 -15.78 8.14 -48.39
N ASP A 312 -16.33 8.02 -47.19
CA ASP A 312 -17.74 8.23 -46.91
C ASP A 312 -17.94 8.81 -45.50
N ILE A 313 -19.17 9.21 -45.18
CA ILE A 313 -19.50 9.78 -43.87
C ILE A 313 -19.30 8.75 -42.75
N SER A 314 -19.58 7.47 -42.99
CA SER A 314 -19.44 6.41 -41.99
C SER A 314 -18.00 6.24 -41.52
N SER A 315 -17.03 6.28 -42.44
CA SER A 315 -15.61 6.22 -42.15
C SER A 315 -15.11 7.46 -41.39
N VAL A 316 -15.64 8.64 -41.71
CA VAL A 316 -15.34 9.87 -40.95
C VAL A 316 -15.95 9.81 -39.54
N VAL A 317 -17.18 9.32 -39.40
CA VAL A 317 -17.85 9.14 -38.10
C VAL A 317 -17.09 8.15 -37.22
N TYR A 318 -16.54 7.08 -37.78
CA TYR A 318 -15.68 6.16 -37.05
C TYR A 318 -14.43 6.84 -36.47
N VAL A 319 -13.83 7.79 -37.21
CA VAL A 319 -12.71 8.59 -36.68
C VAL A 319 -13.17 9.45 -35.50
N ILE A 320 -14.35 10.08 -35.59
CA ILE A 320 -14.91 10.89 -34.48
C ILE A 320 -15.15 10.02 -33.24
N GLU A 321 -15.72 8.82 -33.41
CA GLU A 321 -15.97 7.88 -32.30
C GLU A 321 -14.68 7.51 -31.57
N GLY A 322 -13.57 7.32 -32.30
CA GLY A 322 -12.27 6.98 -31.73
C GLY A 322 -11.63 8.09 -30.90
N GLU A 323 -12.03 9.33 -31.09
CA GLU A 323 -11.53 10.48 -30.33
C GLU A 323 -12.40 10.80 -29.10
N CYS A 324 -13.57 10.15 -28.97
CA CYS A 324 -14.44 10.34 -27.82
C CYS A 324 -13.99 9.50 -26.61
N SER A 325 -14.05 10.09 -25.42
CA SER A 325 -13.85 9.42 -24.14
C SER A 325 -15.11 9.52 -23.26
N LEU A 326 -15.05 8.96 -22.04
CA LEU A 326 -16.16 9.09 -21.09
C LEU A 326 -16.46 10.55 -20.73
N THR A 327 -15.45 11.41 -20.70
CA THR A 327 -15.61 12.81 -20.25
C THR A 327 -15.42 13.82 -21.36
N ASP A 328 -14.80 13.42 -22.46
CA ASP A 328 -14.48 14.29 -23.59
C ASP A 328 -15.23 13.80 -24.83
N ILE A 329 -16.21 14.58 -25.26
CA ILE A 329 -17.00 14.35 -26.47
C ILE A 329 -17.03 15.60 -27.34
N GLU A 330 -16.14 16.56 -27.10
CA GLU A 330 -16.23 17.94 -27.63
C GLU A 330 -16.19 17.98 -29.17
N LEU A 331 -15.40 17.09 -29.79
CA LEU A 331 -15.37 16.95 -31.25
C LEU A 331 -16.74 16.52 -31.81
N LEU A 332 -17.41 15.58 -31.14
CA LEU A 332 -18.73 15.09 -31.53
C LEU A 332 -19.79 16.18 -31.38
N GLU A 333 -19.72 16.98 -30.31
CA GLU A 333 -20.62 18.12 -30.09
C GLU A 333 -20.46 19.18 -31.17
N THR A 334 -19.21 19.56 -31.46
CA THR A 334 -18.88 20.54 -32.51
C THR A 334 -19.46 20.12 -33.87
N VAL A 335 -19.35 18.84 -34.22
CA VAL A 335 -19.91 18.30 -35.47
C VAL A 335 -21.45 18.33 -35.45
N VAL A 336 -22.07 17.97 -34.34
CA VAL A 336 -23.54 17.95 -34.22
C VAL A 336 -24.12 19.36 -34.31
N GLU A 337 -23.47 20.35 -33.69
CA GLU A 337 -23.87 21.75 -33.70
C GLU A 337 -23.71 22.37 -35.10
N GLU A 338 -22.53 22.25 -35.72
CA GLU A 338 -22.22 22.88 -37.02
C GLU A 338 -23.13 22.36 -38.14
N PHE A 339 -23.46 21.06 -38.13
CA PHE A 339 -24.31 20.45 -39.16
C PHE A 339 -25.79 20.36 -38.77
N GLU A 340 -26.18 21.01 -37.68
CA GLU A 340 -27.55 21.09 -37.18
C GLU A 340 -28.24 19.70 -37.11
N VAL A 341 -27.58 18.74 -36.46
CA VAL A 341 -28.08 17.36 -36.29
C VAL A 341 -28.96 17.29 -35.04
N THR A 342 -30.12 17.93 -35.10
CA THR A 342 -31.04 18.11 -33.95
C THR A 342 -31.42 16.81 -33.21
N GLU A 343 -31.58 15.68 -33.91
CA GLU A 343 -31.87 14.39 -33.26
C GLU A 343 -30.68 13.87 -32.43
N ALA A 344 -29.44 14.23 -32.78
CA ALA A 344 -28.23 13.86 -32.05
C ALA A 344 -28.06 14.65 -30.74
N GLU A 345 -28.43 15.93 -30.73
CA GLU A 345 -28.36 16.80 -29.53
C GLU A 345 -29.06 16.14 -28.33
N ARG A 346 -30.25 15.58 -28.56
CA ARG A 346 -31.03 14.89 -27.52
C ARG A 346 -30.28 13.69 -26.91
N TYR A 347 -29.53 12.94 -27.71
CA TYR A 347 -28.76 11.78 -27.22
C TYR A 347 -27.53 12.19 -26.43
N ILE A 348 -26.86 13.26 -26.86
CA ILE A 348 -25.73 13.86 -26.17
C ILE A 348 -26.17 14.39 -24.80
N GLU A 349 -27.27 15.13 -24.75
CA GLU A 349 -27.79 15.69 -23.49
C GLU A 349 -28.22 14.60 -22.51
N GLN A 350 -28.86 13.53 -23.02
CA GLN A 350 -29.20 12.36 -22.21
C GLN A 350 -27.95 11.69 -21.61
N TYR A 351 -26.87 11.59 -22.41
CA TYR A 351 -25.60 11.05 -21.93
C TYR A 351 -24.95 11.96 -20.90
N LYS A 352 -24.87 13.28 -21.14
CA LYS A 352 -24.35 14.26 -20.20
C LYS A 352 -25.09 14.21 -18.87
N THR A 353 -26.42 14.17 -18.89
CA THR A 353 -27.24 14.00 -17.68
C THR A 353 -26.91 12.69 -16.96
N THR A 354 -26.78 11.58 -17.69
CA THR A 354 -26.43 10.28 -17.11
C THR A 354 -25.01 10.28 -16.49
N LEU A 355 -24.06 10.94 -17.15
CA LEU A 355 -22.68 11.08 -16.69
C LEU A 355 -22.60 11.99 -15.47
N GLU A 356 -23.36 13.09 -15.46
CA GLU A 356 -23.48 13.96 -14.31
C GLU A 356 -24.13 13.23 -13.13
N GLU A 357 -25.26 12.55 -13.32
CA GLU A 357 -25.88 11.71 -12.29
C GLU A 357 -24.92 10.65 -11.77
N PHE A 358 -24.14 10.00 -12.66
CA PHE A 358 -23.10 9.07 -12.28
C PHE A 358 -22.02 9.74 -11.41
N CYS A 359 -21.48 10.89 -11.83
CA CYS A 359 -20.49 11.67 -11.08
C CYS A 359 -21.04 12.21 -9.74
N HIS A 360 -22.32 12.57 -9.68
CA HIS A 360 -22.99 13.07 -8.48
C HIS A 360 -23.39 11.94 -7.52
N SER A 361 -23.71 10.76 -8.05
CA SER A 361 -23.94 9.52 -7.29
C SER A 361 -22.64 8.84 -6.86
N MET A 362 -21.49 9.36 -7.31
CA MET A 362 -20.17 8.91 -6.89
C MET A 362 -19.91 9.35 -5.45
N SER A 363 -20.53 8.63 -4.51
CA SER A 363 -20.29 8.74 -3.07
C SER A 363 -18.81 8.48 -2.77
N LEU A 364 -18.30 9.07 -1.68
CA LEU A 364 -17.01 8.69 -1.11
C LEU A 364 -16.91 7.17 -0.94
N ASP A 365 -18.04 6.48 -0.70
CA ASP A 365 -18.16 5.02 -0.59
C ASP A 365 -17.51 4.25 -1.75
N LEU A 366 -17.54 4.81 -2.96
CA LEU A 366 -16.94 4.17 -4.14
C LEU A 366 -15.42 4.30 -4.16
N CYS A 367 -14.88 5.37 -3.58
CA CYS A 367 -13.45 5.66 -3.48
C CYS A 367 -12.81 5.07 -2.19
N LEU A 368 -13.61 4.50 -1.29
CA LEU A 368 -13.12 3.96 -0.04
C LEU A 368 -12.22 2.76 -0.28
N LYS A 369 -11.03 2.81 0.31
CA LYS A 369 -10.00 1.78 0.21
C LYS A 369 -9.55 1.50 -1.23
N GLU A 370 -9.88 2.38 -2.18
CA GLU A 370 -9.33 2.37 -3.53
C GLU A 370 -7.96 3.04 -3.53
N LYS A 371 -6.96 2.38 -4.14
CA LYS A 371 -5.67 3.01 -4.41
C LYS A 371 -5.81 3.85 -5.67
N PHE A 372 -5.49 5.13 -5.58
CA PHE A 372 -5.53 6.06 -6.73
C PHE A 372 -4.23 6.06 -7.56
N ASP A 373 -3.23 5.25 -7.18
CA ASP A 373 -1.98 5.13 -7.93
C ASP A 373 -2.17 4.16 -9.12
N ALA A 374 -1.98 4.66 -10.36
CA ALA A 374 -2.09 3.86 -11.60
C ALA A 374 -0.90 2.90 -11.83
N VAL A 375 0.20 3.09 -11.10
CA VAL A 375 1.43 2.28 -11.21
C VAL A 375 1.74 1.74 -9.83
N ASP A 376 1.90 0.41 -9.73
CA ASP A 376 2.45 -0.28 -8.56
C ASP A 376 3.93 0.13 -8.38
N THR A 377 4.12 1.36 -7.90
CA THR A 377 5.41 1.80 -7.35
C THR A 377 5.58 1.18 -5.97
N SER A 378 6.84 0.94 -5.59
CA SER A 378 7.25 0.35 -4.31
C SER A 378 6.38 0.83 -3.14
N PRO A 379 6.05 -0.04 -2.16
CA PRO A 379 5.12 0.30 -1.10
C PRO A 379 5.52 1.61 -0.43
N SER A 380 4.59 2.58 -0.41
CA SER A 380 4.85 3.91 0.13
C SER A 380 5.29 3.82 1.58
N LEU A 381 6.52 4.25 1.83
CA LEU A 381 7.10 4.36 3.17
C LEU A 381 6.26 5.30 4.01
N LYS A 382 6.20 5.07 5.33
CA LYS A 382 5.44 5.94 6.22
C LYS A 382 5.93 7.38 6.13
N CYS A 383 7.24 7.60 5.95
CA CYS A 383 7.84 8.92 5.79
C CYS A 383 7.36 9.73 4.58
N GLU A 384 6.70 9.09 3.61
CA GLU A 384 6.14 9.71 2.40
C GLU A 384 4.62 9.89 2.49
N MET A 385 4.04 9.69 3.67
CA MET A 385 2.60 9.68 3.88
C MET A 385 2.15 10.83 4.78
N ALA A 386 1.14 11.56 4.32
CA ALA A 386 0.40 12.53 5.11
C ALA A 386 -1.01 11.98 5.37
N THR A 387 -1.43 11.95 6.62
CA THR A 387 -2.74 11.44 7.02
C THR A 387 -3.55 12.55 7.67
N TYR A 388 -4.73 12.79 7.12
CA TYR A 388 -5.72 13.74 7.60
C TYR A 388 -6.90 12.93 8.13
N VAL A 389 -7.34 13.19 9.35
CA VAL A 389 -8.55 12.61 9.91
C VAL A 389 -9.55 13.72 10.14
N PHE A 390 -10.67 13.68 9.43
CA PHE A 390 -11.76 14.63 9.53
C PHE A 390 -12.95 14.01 10.25
N ASP A 391 -13.58 14.78 11.15
CA ASP A 391 -14.83 14.43 11.84
C ASP A 391 -16.03 14.60 10.90
N TRP A 392 -15.94 13.95 9.75
CA TRP A 392 -16.95 14.00 8.70
C TRP A 392 -17.62 12.64 8.59
N ARG A 393 -18.91 12.67 8.29
CA ARG A 393 -19.64 11.46 7.93
C ARG A 393 -19.51 11.19 6.42
N PRO A 394 -19.32 9.92 6.00
CA PRO A 394 -19.12 9.56 4.58
C PRO A 394 -20.28 9.95 3.66
N ASP A 395 -21.51 9.93 4.17
CA ASP A 395 -22.75 10.26 3.47
C ASP A 395 -22.99 11.77 3.29
N GLU A 396 -22.32 12.61 4.08
CA GLU A 396 -22.49 14.06 4.09
C GLU A 396 -21.46 14.81 3.23
N LYS A 397 -20.42 14.14 2.72
CA LYS A 397 -19.29 14.78 2.02
C LYS A 397 -18.98 14.12 0.68
N LYS A 398 -18.51 14.94 -0.27
CA LYS A 398 -18.11 14.51 -1.62
C LYS A 398 -16.59 14.50 -1.74
N LEU A 399 -16.05 13.72 -2.69
CA LEU A 399 -14.61 13.73 -3.02
C LEU A 399 -14.11 15.14 -3.36
N LYS A 400 -14.96 15.95 -4.03
CA LYS A 400 -14.65 17.34 -4.35
C LYS A 400 -14.34 18.18 -3.10
N ASP A 401 -15.02 17.95 -1.98
CA ASP A 401 -14.76 18.67 -0.72
C ASP A 401 -13.34 18.38 -0.20
N ILE A 402 -12.88 17.12 -0.35
CA ILE A 402 -11.51 16.70 0.01
C ILE A 402 -10.48 17.36 -0.91
N ILE A 403 -10.74 17.36 -2.22
CA ILE A 403 -9.83 17.97 -3.22
C ILE A 403 -9.72 19.49 -2.97
N ASP A 404 -10.84 20.15 -2.71
CA ASP A 404 -10.89 21.59 -2.47
C ASP A 404 -10.17 21.98 -1.18
N ILE A 405 -10.30 21.19 -0.10
CA ILE A 405 -9.54 21.49 1.13
C ILE A 405 -8.05 21.24 0.94
N LEU A 406 -7.66 20.11 0.35
CA LEU A 406 -6.26 19.76 0.16
C LEU A 406 -5.55 20.71 -0.80
N SER A 407 -6.20 21.15 -1.87
CA SER A 407 -5.63 22.14 -2.81
C SER A 407 -5.35 23.49 -2.14
N LYS A 408 -6.16 23.89 -1.14
CA LYS A 408 -5.96 25.13 -0.37
C LYS A 408 -4.90 24.98 0.71
N THR A 409 -4.88 23.86 1.43
CA THR A 409 -4.04 23.68 2.63
C THR A 409 -2.69 23.08 2.32
N SER A 410 -2.67 22.12 1.41
CA SER A 410 -1.52 21.27 1.09
C SER A 410 -1.02 21.53 -0.34
N GLY A 411 -1.85 22.11 -1.19
CA GLY A 411 -1.52 22.43 -2.57
C GLY A 411 -1.09 21.21 -3.37
N LYS A 412 -0.15 21.42 -4.30
CA LYS A 412 0.41 20.37 -5.17
C LYS A 412 1.41 19.46 -4.46
N PHE A 413 1.67 19.64 -3.15
CA PHE A 413 2.62 18.80 -2.42
C PHE A 413 2.13 17.38 -2.22
N VAL A 414 0.81 17.18 -2.16
CA VAL A 414 0.21 15.90 -1.81
C VAL A 414 -0.62 15.33 -2.94
N LYS A 415 -0.61 14.00 -3.08
CA LYS A 415 -1.49 13.24 -3.97
C LYS A 415 -2.31 12.27 -3.13
N ILE A 416 -3.62 12.21 -3.31
CA ILE A 416 -4.47 11.27 -2.55
C ILE A 416 -4.08 9.85 -2.96
N LYS A 417 -3.74 8.98 -1.99
CA LYS A 417 -3.47 7.57 -2.23
C LYS A 417 -4.70 6.70 -2.03
N TYR A 418 -5.42 6.91 -0.94
CA TYR A 418 -6.70 6.27 -0.67
C TYR A 418 -7.43 7.03 0.44
N ILE A 419 -8.74 6.81 0.52
CA ILE A 419 -9.60 7.35 1.57
C ILE A 419 -10.15 6.15 2.34
N ASP A 420 -10.06 6.17 3.67
CA ASP A 420 -10.67 5.16 4.53
C ASP A 420 -11.74 5.80 5.41
N THR A 421 -12.73 5.02 5.82
CA THR A 421 -13.83 5.50 6.65
C THR A 421 -14.20 4.53 7.74
N GLY A 422 -14.43 5.10 8.93
CA GLY A 422 -15.19 4.51 10.02
C GLY A 422 -16.25 5.52 10.46
N TYR A 423 -16.18 5.96 11.73
CA TYR A 423 -16.96 7.12 12.22
C TYR A 423 -16.41 8.48 11.74
N SER A 424 -15.28 8.48 11.03
CA SER A 424 -14.54 9.65 10.54
C SER A 424 -13.96 9.35 9.16
N ILE A 425 -13.72 10.39 8.34
CA ILE A 425 -13.01 10.28 7.06
C ILE A 425 -11.50 10.38 7.31
N VAL A 426 -10.75 9.37 6.85
CA VAL A 426 -9.29 9.33 6.88
C VAL A 426 -8.76 9.47 5.46
N VAL A 427 -8.15 10.60 5.15
CA VAL A 427 -7.51 10.84 3.86
C VAL A 427 -6.02 10.56 3.99
N THR A 428 -5.53 9.61 3.23
CA THR A 428 -4.11 9.29 3.18
C THR A 428 -3.53 9.76 1.85
N CYS A 429 -2.55 10.64 1.91
CA CYS A 429 -1.90 11.21 0.74
C CYS A 429 -0.42 10.83 0.71
N SER A 430 0.14 10.69 -0.48
CA SER A 430 1.57 10.58 -0.73
C SER A 430 2.18 11.94 -1.03
N PHE A 431 3.46 12.09 -0.71
CA PHE A 431 4.28 13.22 -1.12
C PHE A 431 5.76 12.80 -1.19
N PRO A 432 6.60 13.46 -2.00
CA PRO A 432 8.02 13.13 -2.06
C PRO A 432 8.72 13.46 -0.73
N TYR A 433 9.50 12.53 -0.20
CA TYR A 433 10.20 12.70 1.09
C TYR A 433 11.02 13.99 1.19
N SER A 434 11.63 14.44 0.09
CA SER A 434 12.39 15.70 0.02
C SER A 434 11.57 16.95 0.38
N PHE A 435 10.24 16.90 0.24
CA PHE A 435 9.33 18.00 0.59
C PHE A 435 8.78 17.91 2.02
N THR A 436 9.22 16.97 2.86
CA THR A 436 8.71 16.80 4.23
C THR A 436 8.69 18.12 5.01
N GLY A 437 9.80 18.85 5.04
CA GLY A 437 9.90 20.12 5.78
C GLY A 437 8.97 21.19 5.21
N ALA A 438 8.95 21.35 3.88
CA ALA A 438 8.09 22.32 3.19
C ALA A 438 6.60 22.02 3.41
N LEU A 439 6.20 20.74 3.36
CA LEU A 439 4.84 20.31 3.60
C LEU A 439 4.43 20.58 5.06
N ILE A 440 5.29 20.28 6.05
CA ILE A 440 5.01 20.57 7.46
C ILE A 440 4.79 22.07 7.67
N ILE A 441 5.66 22.92 7.11
CA ILE A 441 5.52 24.37 7.22
C ILE A 441 4.19 24.82 6.61
N LYS A 442 3.90 24.41 5.37
CA LYS A 442 2.68 24.78 4.66
C LYS A 442 1.41 24.35 5.40
N LEU A 443 1.40 23.13 5.95
CA LEU A 443 0.29 22.62 6.73
C LEU A 443 0.13 23.34 8.08
N SER A 444 1.24 23.72 8.71
CA SER A 444 1.21 24.48 9.96
C SER A 444 0.62 25.87 9.75
N GLU A 445 0.97 26.55 8.65
CA GLU A 445 0.38 27.84 8.25
C GLU A 445 -1.12 27.75 7.95
N ASN A 446 -1.59 26.59 7.48
CA ASN A 446 -2.99 26.37 7.10
C ASN A 446 -3.78 25.53 8.11
N LEU A 447 -3.24 25.33 9.32
CA LEU A 447 -3.81 24.43 10.32
C LEU A 447 -5.18 24.92 10.82
N GLU A 448 -5.34 26.22 11.04
CA GLU A 448 -6.63 26.79 11.48
C GLU A 448 -7.76 26.52 10.46
N LEU A 449 -7.45 26.63 9.17
CA LEU A 449 -8.39 26.31 8.10
C LEU A 449 -8.79 24.84 8.13
N LEU A 450 -7.83 23.93 8.33
CA LEU A 450 -8.12 22.50 8.47
C LEU A 450 -8.98 22.21 9.70
N ILE A 451 -8.67 22.79 10.86
CA ILE A 451 -9.45 22.64 12.10
C ILE A 451 -10.89 23.14 11.91
N LYS A 452 -11.07 24.32 11.29
CA LYS A 452 -12.40 24.86 10.96
C LYS A 452 -13.19 23.94 10.03
N ASN A 453 -12.50 23.17 9.20
CA ASN A 453 -13.08 22.15 8.34
C ASN A 453 -13.17 20.76 9.02
N GLY A 454 -13.11 20.67 10.35
CA GLY A 454 -13.37 19.43 11.09
C GLY A 454 -12.17 18.49 11.22
N LEU A 455 -10.94 18.95 10.98
CA LEU A 455 -9.74 18.15 11.21
C LEU A 455 -9.60 17.78 12.70
N THR A 456 -9.50 16.49 12.97
CA THR A 456 -9.26 15.94 14.30
C THR A 456 -7.85 15.43 14.48
N LYS A 457 -7.17 15.00 13.42
CA LYS A 457 -5.78 14.55 13.48
C LYS A 457 -5.06 14.81 12.15
N LEU A 458 -3.82 15.27 12.24
CA LEU A 458 -2.95 15.47 11.09
C LEU A 458 -1.55 14.95 11.41
N THR A 459 -1.06 14.04 10.57
CA THR A 459 0.30 13.51 10.66
C THR A 459 1.01 13.61 9.31
N VAL A 460 2.29 13.95 9.33
CA VAL A 460 3.18 13.93 8.15
C VAL A 460 4.38 13.07 8.48
N GLY A 461 4.51 11.94 7.78
CA GLY A 461 5.50 10.93 8.09
C GLY A 461 5.31 10.38 9.51
N PHE A 462 6.30 10.65 10.35
CA PHE A 462 6.30 10.30 11.76
C PHE A 462 5.94 11.46 12.69
N CYS A 463 5.72 12.66 12.13
CA CYS A 463 5.40 13.85 12.88
C CYS A 463 3.89 13.99 13.04
N SER A 464 3.42 14.17 14.27
CA SER A 464 2.04 14.58 14.55
C SER A 464 1.99 16.10 14.59
N ILE A 465 1.38 16.71 13.58
CA ILE A 465 1.19 18.16 13.50
C ILE A 465 0.04 18.59 14.41
N TRP A 466 -1.04 17.80 14.42
CA TRP A 466 -2.24 18.10 15.20
C TRP A 466 -2.96 16.84 15.65
N SER A 467 -3.51 16.88 16.86
CA SER A 467 -4.48 15.91 17.35
C SER A 467 -5.42 16.64 18.31
N LYS A 468 -6.73 16.57 18.03
CA LYS A 468 -7.77 17.06 18.94
C LYS A 468 -7.67 16.25 20.22
N GLN A 469 -7.30 16.91 21.32
CA GLN A 469 -7.38 16.28 22.63
C GLN A 469 -8.87 16.04 22.90
N LYS A 470 -9.28 14.77 23.03
CA LYS A 470 -10.52 14.50 23.75
C LYS A 470 -10.26 14.96 25.17
N ILE A 471 -10.86 16.08 25.56
CA ILE A 471 -11.12 16.32 26.97
C ILE A 471 -12.14 15.23 27.33
N GLU A 472 -11.66 14.05 27.70
CA GLU A 472 -12.40 13.27 28.67
C GLU A 472 -12.49 14.18 29.88
N VAL A 473 -13.65 14.81 30.04
CA VAL A 473 -14.05 15.22 31.38
C VAL A 473 -14.08 13.92 32.16
N CYS A 474 -12.96 13.56 32.77
CA CYS A 474 -12.93 12.62 33.86
C CYS A 474 -13.86 13.22 34.90
N VAL A 475 -15.10 12.74 34.90
CA VAL A 475 -16.11 12.95 35.94
C VAL A 475 -15.56 12.54 37.33
N TYR A 476 -14.37 11.92 37.38
CA TYR A 476 -13.61 11.62 38.58
C TYR A 476 -12.85 12.80 39.25
N MET A 477 -12.85 14.02 38.70
CA MET A 477 -12.21 15.19 39.36
C MET A 477 -13.17 16.31 39.82
N LEU A 478 -14.47 16.23 39.50
CA LEU A 478 -15.48 17.16 40.04
C LEU A 478 -16.07 16.69 41.39
N ASP A 479 -16.03 15.39 41.68
CA ASP A 479 -16.46 14.84 42.97
C ASP A 479 -15.40 15.04 44.08
N THR A 480 -14.12 15.12 43.71
CA THR A 480 -13.02 15.34 44.67
C THR A 480 -12.99 16.81 45.13
N VAL A 481 -13.25 17.76 44.23
CA VAL A 481 -13.36 19.19 44.58
C VAL A 481 -14.64 19.49 45.37
N LYS A 482 -15.76 18.78 45.10
CA LYS A 482 -16.99 18.91 45.92
C LYS A 482 -16.87 18.30 47.32
N ARG A 483 -16.04 17.26 47.52
CA ARG A 483 -15.78 16.69 48.85
C ARG A 483 -14.77 17.51 49.65
N GLU A 484 -13.80 18.15 49.01
CA GLU A 484 -12.85 19.04 49.70
C GLU A 484 -13.46 20.41 50.07
N CYS A 485 -14.46 20.90 49.35
CA CYS A 485 -15.20 22.11 49.72
C CYS A 485 -16.26 21.92 50.83
N ASN A 486 -16.64 20.68 51.20
CA ASN A 486 -17.61 20.41 52.26
C ASN A 486 -16.98 20.05 53.63
N CYS A 487 -15.66 19.92 53.72
CA CYS A 487 -14.96 19.62 54.99
C CYS A 487 -14.35 20.86 55.68
N THR A 488 -14.55 22.07 55.15
CA THR A 488 -13.95 23.31 55.71
C THR A 488 -14.95 24.31 56.30
N THR A 489 -16.23 23.95 56.46
CA THR A 489 -17.26 24.86 57.03
C THR A 489 -17.85 24.44 58.38
N THR A 490 -17.23 23.49 59.09
CA THR A 490 -17.58 23.18 60.50
C THR A 490 -16.37 23.29 61.40
N ASN A 491 -15.93 24.53 61.67
CA ASN A 491 -15.30 24.89 62.94
C ASN A 491 -15.26 26.41 63.08
N LYS A 492 -16.41 26.99 63.42
CA LYS A 492 -16.55 28.26 64.12
C LYS A 492 -17.99 28.36 64.59
N HIS A 493 -18.27 27.80 65.76
CA HIS A 493 -19.10 28.45 66.78
C HIS A 493 -19.14 27.62 68.08
N THR A 494 -18.83 28.33 69.17
CA THR A 494 -19.31 28.18 70.55
C THR A 494 -18.75 27.08 71.48
N MET A 495 -18.02 27.60 72.49
CA MET A 495 -17.81 27.16 73.89
C MET A 495 -17.06 25.87 74.18
#